data_AF-A0A1E4JKR6-F1
#
_entry.id   AF-A0A1E4JKR6-F1
#
_cell.length_a   1.000
_cell.length_b   1.000
_cell.length_c   1.000
_cell.angle_alpha   90.00
_cell.angle_beta   90.00
_cell.angle_gamma   90.00
#
_symmetry.space_group_name_H-M   'P 1'
#
loop_
_entity.id
_entity.type
_entity.pdbx_description
1 polymer ?
#
loop_
_entity_poly.entity_id
_entity_poly.type
_entity_poly.pdbx_seq_one_letter_code
_entity_poly.pdbx_strand_id
1 'polypeptide(L)' 'MTPSDILRAKLNLETAQLTWPELERHFARGDVIKVATGMDLVDTALHVAENNAATVQAWLADGRIARAELSDAE' A
#
# COMPACT_ATOMS: atom_id res chain seq x y z
N MET A 1 13.21 16.20 -13.18
CA MET A 1 12.48 14.96 -12.89
C MET A 1 13.44 14.00 -12.22
N THR A 2 13.19 13.66 -10.97
CA THR A 2 14.01 12.77 -10.14
C THR A 2 13.61 11.31 -10.36
N PRO A 3 14.44 10.33 -9.94
CA PRO A 3 14.03 8.92 -9.94
C PRO A 3 12.72 8.67 -9.18
N SER A 4 12.52 9.36 -8.05
CA SER A 4 11.29 9.29 -7.25
C SER A 4 10.07 9.83 -8.01
N ASP A 5 10.21 10.93 -8.77
CA ASP A 5 9.11 11.46 -9.61
C ASP A 5 8.68 10.45 -10.67
N ILE A 6 9.65 9.74 -11.28
CA ILE A 6 9.39 8.70 -12.28
C ILE A 6 8.68 7.50 -11.65
N LEU A 7 9.15 7.05 -10.47
CA LEU A 7 8.54 5.93 -9.75
C LEU A 7 7.11 6.25 -9.31
N ARG A 8 6.88 7.46 -8.78
CA ARG A 8 5.55 7.94 -8.43
C ARG A 8 4.60 7.92 -9.63
N ALA A 9 5.04 8.43 -10.78
CA ALA A 9 4.25 8.41 -12.00
C ALA A 9 3.92 6.99 -12.45
N LYS A 10 4.89 6.06 -12.37
CA LYS A 10 4.66 4.63 -12.66
C LYS A 10 3.62 4.02 -11.72
N LEU A 11 3.77 4.17 -10.40
CA LEU A 11 2.83 3.64 -9.41
C LEU A 11 1.40 4.17 -9.63
N ASN A 12 1.27 5.44 -9.99
CA ASN A 12 -0.03 6.04 -10.31
C ASN A 12 -0.68 5.42 -11.57
N LEU A 13 0.13 5.05 -12.59
CA LEU A 13 -0.35 4.32 -13.78
C LEU A 13 -0.67 2.84 -13.50
N GLU A 14 -0.15 2.28 -12.42
CA GLU A 14 -0.40 0.91 -11.97
C GLU A 14 -1.54 0.83 -10.93
N THR A 15 -2.13 1.97 -10.54
CA THR A 15 -3.23 2.04 -9.57
C THR A 15 -4.57 1.92 -10.29
N ALA A 16 -5.41 0.99 -9.84
CA ALA A 16 -6.76 0.79 -10.35
C ALA A 16 -7.73 0.42 -9.23
N GLN A 17 -9.03 0.61 -9.48
CA GLN A 17 -10.06 0.02 -8.63
C GLN A 17 -10.15 -1.48 -8.94
N LEU A 18 -10.10 -2.30 -7.90
CA LEU A 18 -10.19 -3.76 -7.96
C LEU A 18 -11.33 -4.21 -7.06
N THR A 19 -11.97 -5.31 -7.42
CA THR A 19 -12.92 -5.99 -6.54
C THR A 19 -12.18 -6.92 -5.58
N TRP A 20 -12.79 -7.24 -4.44
CA TRP A 20 -12.16 -8.14 -3.45
C TRP A 20 -11.81 -9.53 -4.00
N PRO A 21 -12.65 -10.20 -4.82
CA PRO A 21 -12.31 -11.50 -5.41
C PRO A 21 -10.98 -11.52 -6.19
N GLU A 22 -10.57 -10.39 -6.77
CA GLU A 22 -9.30 -10.27 -7.49
C GLU A 22 -8.09 -10.22 -6.54
N LEU A 23 -8.31 -9.77 -5.29
CA LEU A 23 -7.30 -9.66 -4.24
C LEU A 23 -7.15 -10.93 -3.40
N GLU A 24 -8.15 -11.81 -3.36
CA GLU A 24 -8.19 -13.02 -2.51
C GLU A 24 -6.89 -13.85 -2.56
N ARG A 25 -6.35 -14.09 -3.76
CA ARG A 25 -5.11 -14.86 -3.93
C ARG A 25 -3.88 -14.20 -3.30
N HIS A 26 -3.84 -12.86 -3.31
CA HIS A 26 -2.76 -12.07 -2.72
C HIS A 26 -2.96 -12.00 -1.20
N PHE A 27 -4.21 -11.85 -0.76
CA PHE A 27 -4.59 -11.87 0.64
C PHE A 27 -4.24 -13.21 1.30
N ALA A 28 -4.53 -14.34 0.64
CA ALA A 28 -4.20 -15.68 1.14
C ALA A 28 -2.69 -15.92 1.33
N ARG A 29 -1.83 -15.18 0.60
CA ARG A 29 -0.36 -15.18 0.77
C ARG A 29 0.10 -14.17 1.82
N GLY A 30 -0.81 -13.31 2.25
CA GLY A 30 -0.56 -12.18 3.14
C GLY A 30 0.20 -11.04 2.46
N ASP A 31 0.06 -10.87 1.16
CA ASP A 31 0.72 -9.80 0.40
C ASP A 31 -0.09 -8.50 0.40
N VAL A 32 -1.29 -8.50 0.99
CA VAL A 32 -2.19 -7.34 1.03
C VAL A 32 -1.91 -6.50 2.26
N ILE A 33 -1.58 -5.24 2.04
CA ILE A 33 -1.44 -4.20 3.06
C ILE A 33 -2.62 -3.25 2.91
N LYS A 34 -3.32 -3.00 4.01
CA LYS A 34 -4.35 -1.97 4.10
C LYS A 34 -3.76 -0.64 4.53
N VAL A 35 -4.39 0.43 4.08
CA VAL A 35 -3.98 1.81 4.36
C VAL A 35 -5.18 2.54 4.97
N ALA A 36 -4.93 3.33 6.03
CA ALA A 36 -5.98 4.05 6.74
C ALA A 36 -6.69 5.08 5.84
N THR A 37 -7.96 5.34 6.13
CA THR A 37 -8.76 6.32 5.40
C THR A 37 -8.11 7.71 5.45
N GLY A 38 -8.08 8.39 4.30
CA GLY A 38 -7.51 9.73 4.18
C GLY A 38 -6.01 9.76 3.86
N MET A 39 -5.35 8.59 3.75
CA MET A 39 -3.99 8.49 3.21
C MET A 39 -4.01 8.26 1.70
N ASP A 40 -2.93 8.68 1.04
CA ASP A 40 -2.71 8.49 -0.38
C ASP A 40 -2.04 7.13 -0.65
N LEU A 41 -2.65 6.29 -1.48
CA LEU A 41 -2.14 4.96 -1.81
C LEU A 41 -0.82 5.00 -2.60
N VAL A 42 -0.66 5.99 -3.48
CA VAL A 42 0.53 6.13 -4.33
C VAL A 42 1.71 6.63 -3.50
N ASP A 43 1.49 7.59 -2.59
CA ASP A 43 2.51 8.06 -1.66
C ASP A 43 2.94 6.94 -0.69
N THR A 44 1.97 6.19 -0.17
CA THR A 44 2.26 5.04 0.70
C THR A 44 3.10 3.99 -0.02
N ALA A 45 2.71 3.61 -1.25
CA ALA A 45 3.45 2.66 -2.07
C ALA A 45 4.86 3.16 -2.43
N LEU A 46 5.03 4.47 -2.68
CA LEU A 46 6.33 5.07 -2.95
C LEU A 46 7.28 4.91 -1.75
N HIS A 47 6.83 5.26 -0.54
CA HIS A 47 7.62 5.11 0.68
C HIS A 47 8.01 3.65 0.96
N VAL A 48 7.14 2.70 0.64
CA VAL A 48 7.45 1.26 0.73
C VAL A 48 8.48 0.86 -0.33
N ALA A 49 8.28 1.25 -1.59
CA ALA A 49 9.16 0.90 -2.71
C ALA A 49 10.58 1.48 -2.58
N GLU A 50 10.71 2.67 -1.99
CA GLU A 50 12.00 3.33 -1.71
C GLU A 50 12.66 2.84 -0.43
N ASN A 51 12.06 1.86 0.27
CA ASN A 51 12.55 1.37 1.56
C ASN A 51 12.76 2.49 2.59
N ASN A 52 11.82 3.46 2.65
CA ASN A 52 11.83 4.48 3.69
C ASN A 52 11.35 3.87 5.02
N ALA A 53 12.22 3.04 5.60
CA ALA A 53 11.90 2.20 6.75
C ALA A 53 11.46 3.04 7.96
N ALA A 54 12.06 4.21 8.20
CA ALA A 54 11.67 5.06 9.32
C ALA A 54 10.20 5.50 9.23
N THR A 55 9.77 6.00 8.07
CA THR A 55 8.37 6.41 7.83
C THR A 55 7.42 5.21 7.90
N VAL A 56 7.78 4.11 7.22
CA VAL A 56 6.95 2.91 7.16
C VAL A 56 6.76 2.27 8.55
N GLN A 57 7.81 2.23 9.37
CA GLN A 57 7.75 1.73 10.74
C GLN A 57 6.87 2.62 11.63
N ALA A 58 6.96 3.95 11.48
CA ALA A 58 6.07 4.87 12.20
C ALA A 58 4.60 4.63 11.81
N TRP A 59 4.31 4.43 10.52
CA TRP A 59 2.94 4.14 10.06
C TRP A 59 2.40 2.82 10.57
N LEU A 60 3.24 1.78 10.63
CA LEU A 60 2.88 0.49 11.23
C LEU A 60 2.58 0.65 12.74
N ALA A 61 3.44 1.37 13.47
CA ALA A 61 3.24 1.62 14.90
C ALA A 61 1.97 2.42 15.20
N ASP A 62 1.64 3.38 14.35
CA ASP A 62 0.45 4.23 14.47
C ASP A 62 -0.84 3.54 13.95
N GLY A 63 -0.75 2.34 13.39
CA GLY A 63 -1.87 1.64 12.75
C GLY A 63 -2.37 2.30 11.46
N ARG A 64 -1.57 3.19 10.87
CA ARG A 64 -1.87 3.89 9.61
C ARG A 64 -1.76 2.98 8.40
N ILE A 65 -0.89 1.99 8.46
CA ILE A 65 -0.86 0.86 7.54
C ILE A 65 -0.80 -0.43 8.36
N ALA A 66 -1.35 -1.51 7.83
CA ALA A 66 -1.29 -2.82 8.47
C ALA A 66 -1.41 -3.92 7.41
N ARG A 67 -1.05 -5.15 7.76
CA ARG A 67 -1.48 -6.30 6.96
C ARG A 67 -3.01 -6.35 6.97
N ALA A 68 -3.62 -6.71 5.85
CA ALA A 68 -5.05 -6.98 5.85
C ALA A 68 -5.34 -8.22 6.71
N GLU A 69 -6.42 -8.16 7.46
CA GLU A 69 -6.95 -9.22 8.32
C GLU A 69 -8.27 -9.75 7.74
N LEU A 70 -8.79 -10.84 8.30
CA LEU A 70 -10.05 -11.44 7.85
C LEU A 70 -11.23 -10.46 7.89
N SER A 71 -11.27 -9.56 8.88
CA SER A 71 -12.32 -8.54 8.99
C SER A 71 -12.29 -7.49 7.87
N ASP A 72 -11.19 -7.37 7.13
CA ASP A 72 -11.10 -6.48 5.97
C ASP A 72 -11.56 -7.17 4.67
N ALA A 73 -11.81 -8.48 4.73
CA ALA A 73 -12.18 -9.36 3.62
C ALA A 73 -13.68 -9.70 3.58
N GLU A 74 -14.44 -9.25 4.58
CA GLU A 74 -15.89 -9.46 4.76
C GLU A 74 -16.71 -8.35 4.10
#